data_AF-A0A3C0B4W9-F1
#
_entry.id   AF-A0A3C0B4W9-F1
#
_cell.length_a   1.000
_cell.length_b   1.000
_cell.length_c   1.000
_cell.angle_alpha   90.00
_cell.angle_beta   90.00
_cell.angle_gamma   90.00
#
_symmetry.space_group_name_H-M   'P 1'
#
loop_
_entity.id
_entity.type
_entity.pdbx_description
1 polymer ?
#
loop_
_entity_poly.entity_id
_entity_poly.type
_entity_poly.pdbx_seq_one_letter_code
_entity_poly.pdbx_strand_id
1 'polypeptide(L)' 'NTPRVDLSIFIELTYHETKKAQIVRGKEPQNEYRMQVLEQEHQIVLTLRPKADLLINKEYQ' A
#
# COMPACT_ATOMS: atom_id res chain seq x y z
N ASN A 1 4.20 7.63 16.58
CA ASN A 1 5.33 7.93 15.69
C ASN A 1 6.50 7.04 16.03
N THR A 2 7.19 6.52 15.02
CA THR A 2 8.39 5.69 15.21
C THR A 2 9.55 6.59 15.67
N PRO A 3 10.18 6.31 16.83
CA PRO A 3 11.27 7.15 17.32
C PRO A 3 12.45 7.11 16.35
N ARG A 4 13.14 8.25 16.18
CA ARG A 4 14.36 8.38 15.38
C ARG A 4 14.17 8.20 13.85
N VAL A 5 12.97 8.49 13.35
CA VAL A 5 12.69 8.66 11.92
C VAL A 5 12.74 10.15 11.61
N ASP A 6 13.65 10.54 10.71
CA ASP A 6 13.82 11.94 10.29
C ASP A 6 12.86 12.35 9.15
N LEU A 7 12.38 11.38 8.36
CA LEU A 7 11.44 11.59 7.25
C LEU A 7 10.61 10.32 6.99
N SER A 8 9.28 10.47 6.92
CA SER A 8 8.32 9.42 6.59
C SER A 8 7.66 9.70 5.25
N ILE A 9 7.83 8.80 4.28
CA ILE A 9 7.24 8.92 2.94
C ILE A 9 6.16 7.86 2.76
N PHE A 10 4.98 8.26 2.30
CA PHE A 10 3.89 7.37 1.95
C PHE A 10 3.71 7.32 0.44
N ILE A 11 3.82 6.13 -0.14
CA ILE A 11 3.63 5.93 -1.58
C ILE A 11 2.16 5.54 -1.81
N GLU A 12 1.38 6.46 -2.36
CA GLU A 12 -0.02 6.25 -2.72
C GLU A 12 -0.11 5.42 -4.00
N LEU A 13 -0.15 4.10 -3.83
CA LEU A 13 -0.67 3.20 -4.85
C LEU A 13 -2.12 2.88 -4.54
N THR A 14 -2.99 2.96 -5.54
CA THR A 14 -4.39 2.58 -5.38
C THR A 14 -4.52 1.07 -5.23
N TYR A 15 -5.52 0.60 -4.48
CA TYR A 15 -5.81 -0.84 -4.32
C TYR A 15 -5.90 -1.61 -5.65
N HIS A 16 -6.47 -0.97 -6.69
CA HIS A 16 -6.55 -1.53 -8.04
C HIS A 16 -5.17 -1.79 -8.65
N GLU A 17 -4.20 -0.94 -8.33
CA GLU A 17 -2.82 -1.06 -8.80
C GLU A 17 -2.05 -2.10 -8.01
N THR A 18 -2.29 -2.21 -6.70
CA THR A 18 -1.76 -3.31 -5.88
C THR A 18 -2.27 -4.67 -6.37
N LYS A 19 -3.57 -4.76 -6.68
CA LYS A 19 -4.18 -5.96 -7.26
C LYS A 19 -3.59 -6.30 -8.63
N LYS A 20 -3.45 -5.31 -9.51
CA LYS A 20 -2.84 -5.48 -10.85
C LYS A 20 -1.36 -5.90 -10.74
N ALA A 21 -0.61 -5.31 -9.80
CA ALA A 21 0.79 -5.66 -9.55
C ALA A 21 0.94 -7.10 -9.02
N GLN A 22 0.03 -7.58 -8.17
CA GLN A 22 0.04 -8.97 -7.70
C GLN A 22 -0.26 -9.97 -8.83
N ILE A 23 -1.23 -9.65 -9.71
CA ILE A 23 -1.55 -10.46 -10.91
C ILE A 23 -0.33 -10.58 -11.82
N VAL A 24 0.30 -9.44 -12.15
CA VAL A 24 1.46 -9.39 -13.05
C VAL A 24 2.67 -10.09 -12.45
N ARG A 25 2.85 -10.01 -11.13
CA ARG A 25 3.99 -10.64 -10.43
C ARG A 25 3.81 -12.15 -10.25
N GLY A 26 2.62 -12.71 -10.45
CA GLY A 26 2.36 -14.16 -10.42
C GLY A 26 2.70 -14.84 -9.09
N LYS A 27 2.81 -14.07 -8.00
CA LYS A 27 3.38 -14.56 -6.72
C LYS A 27 2.41 -15.42 -5.91
N GLU A 28 1.10 -15.25 -6.10
CA GLU A 28 0.09 -15.91 -5.25
C GLU A 28 -1.16 -16.33 -6.03
N PRO A 29 -1.78 -17.48 -5.68
CA PRO A 29 -3.04 -17.90 -6.28
C PRO A 29 -4.16 -16.92 -5.91
N GLN A 30 -4.88 -16.44 -6.92
CA GLN A 30 -6.05 -15.59 -6.72
C GLN A 30 -7.22 -16.40 -6.20
N ASN A 31 -7.34 -16.49 -4.87
CA ASN A 31 -8.53 -16.99 -4.20
C ASN A 31 -9.19 -15.87 -3.38
N GLU A 32 -10.45 -16.07 -3.00
CA GLU A 32 -11.25 -15.08 -2.27
C GLU A 32 -10.57 -14.67 -0.95
N TYR A 33 -9.92 -15.63 -0.27
CA TYR A 33 -9.17 -15.36 0.95
C TYR A 33 -7.99 -14.40 0.74
N ARG A 34 -7.19 -14.58 -0.33
CA ARG A 34 -6.09 -13.66 -0.67
C ARG A 34 -6.61 -12.26 -0.99
N MET A 35 -7.78 -12.16 -1.62
CA MET A 35 -8.41 -10.85 -1.87
C MET A 35 -8.82 -10.15 -0.58
N GLN A 36 -9.38 -10.88 0.39
CA GLN A 36 -9.73 -10.33 1.71
C GLN A 36 -8.49 -9.89 2.51
N VAL A 37 -7.42 -10.70 2.49
CA VAL A 37 -6.15 -10.34 3.13
C VAL A 37 -5.56 -9.07 2.50
N LEU A 38 -5.57 -9.00 1.16
CA LEU A 38 -5.05 -7.83 0.44
C LEU A 38 -5.83 -6.55 0.76
N GLU A 39 -7.16 -6.65 0.87
CA GLU A 39 -8.00 -5.53 1.28
C GLU A 39 -7.68 -5.08 2.71
N GLN A 40 -7.56 -6.02 3.64
CA GLN A 40 -7.19 -5.71 5.03
C GLN A 40 -5.80 -5.06 5.13
N GLU A 41 -4.82 -5.57 4.40
CA GLU A 41 -3.48 -4.96 4.30
C GLU A 41 -3.56 -3.53 3.75
N HIS A 42 -4.36 -3.31 2.71
CA HIS A 42 -4.56 -1.97 2.15
C HIS A 42 -5.18 -1.01 3.18
N GLN A 43 -6.21 -1.44 3.93
CA GLN A 43 -6.82 -0.62 4.97
C GLN A 43 -5.82 -0.26 6.09
N ILE A 44 -5.01 -1.23 6.53
CA ILE A 44 -3.97 -0.99 7.54
C ILE A 44 -2.96 0.04 7.03
N VAL A 45 -2.51 -0.09 5.79
CA VAL A 45 -1.57 0.85 5.17
C VAL A 45 -2.18 2.25 5.11
N LEU A 46 -3.45 2.41 4.75
CA LEU A 46 -4.13 3.71 4.75
C LEU A 46 -4.12 4.39 6.13
N THR A 47 -4.14 3.65 7.23
CA THR A 47 -4.03 4.24 8.59
C THR A 47 -2.66 4.88 8.87
N LEU A 48 -1.64 4.56 8.06
CA LEU A 48 -0.30 5.13 8.16
C LEU A 48 -0.16 6.45 7.38
N ARG A 49 -1.05 6.72 6.42
CA ARG A 49 -1.07 7.96 5.62
C ARG A 49 -0.96 9.24 6.46
N PRO A 50 -1.75 9.47 7.54
CA PRO A 50 -1.65 10.69 8.32
C PRO A 50 -0.34 10.83 9.14
N LYS A 51 0.50 9.79 9.18
CA LYS A 51 1.80 9.81 9.87
C LYS A 51 2.97 10.15 8.94
N ALA A 52 2.69 10.36 7.65
CA ALA A 52 3.72 10.66 6.66
C ALA A 52 3.93 12.16 6.50
N ASP A 53 5.18 12.54 6.30
CA ASP A 53 5.60 13.91 6.02
C ASP A 53 5.41 14.24 4.54
N LEU A 54 5.52 13.23 3.66
CA LEU A 54 5.34 13.35 2.21
C LEU A 54 4.43 12.24 1.70
N LEU A 55 3.53 12.60 0.78
CA LEU A 55 2.70 11.67 0.02
C LEU A 55 3.18 11.69 -1.43
N ILE A 56 3.55 10.54 -1.97
CA ILE A 56 3.99 10.40 -3.37
C ILE A 56 2.96 9.58 -4.13
N ASN A 57 2.33 10.17 -5.14
CA ASN A 57 1.38 9.48 -6.02
C ASN A 57 2.09 8.92 -7.27
N LYS A 58 1.32 8.34 -8.19
CA LYS A 58 1.85 7.75 -9.43
C LYS A 58 2.41 8.77 -10.42
N GLU A 59 1.97 10.01 -10.30
CA GLU A 59 2.45 11.14 -11.05
C GLU A 59 3.80 11.66 -10.50
N TYR A 60 4.34 11.02 -9.46
CA TYR A 60 5.55 11.40 -8.73
C TYR A 60 5.47 12.82 -8.15
N GLN A 61 4.25 13.24 -7.82
CA GLN A 61 3.97 14.50 -7.12
C GLN A 61 4.05 14.29 -5.62
#